data_AF-A0A8S9BJR0-F1
#
_entry.id   AF-A0A8S9BJR0-F1
#
_cell.length_a   1.000
_cell.length_b   1.000
_cell.length_c   1.000
_cell.angle_alpha   90.00
_cell.angle_beta   90.00
_cell.angle_gamma   90.00
#
_symmetry.space_group_name_H-M   'P 1'
#
loop_
_entity.id
_entity.type
_entity.pdbx_description
1 polymer ?
#
loop_
_entity_poly.entity_id
_entity_poly.type
_entity_poly.pdbx_seq_one_letter_code
_entity_poly.pdbx_strand_id
1 'polypeptide(L)'
;MLITWQNRSPPPRAAAMPKKYGSKRSAAAPGASAIFGEASRSPLEDVTSALNNLSLREEEKAKEEDDDDREQANIIRPHPALLPLINAYKTDFNKSLIVQDWNDILDDGADVTKIAEASYAEVYRINTAAGSSILKVMQIKLEDLPEPFRSNTAVEVNSLISEIRIMNALTTVPGFVTFKDAHLVQGLIPRCITKAYRLHSDELKQVGKASYFPRPSAYDDDTIFLVIELGDAGYVLDECEIDTADQLWDSFIGVTIALARAEITNNFEHRDLHENNICIKYDPDNLLGYAHNPDTPLKFGFSGWDVTIIDYGLSRATLANGEVAFNDLEQELSLFHGQDKGIAGHQYDTYRRMRTHLFDGTRTMHPKPWHTPSSRALNNGHTWSDFIPYTNVLWLRYLLKMLFSKLKKNIPASDKNTMKNLETETAELRRRLDTRTKIDNGAFSSAQDILLWMSEQGWVSEEQIAGEGGDETTFLSQS
;
A
#
# COMPACT_ATOMS: atom_id res chain seq x y z
N MET A 1 9.86 -27.06 -36.17
CA MET A 1 11.28 -27.49 -36.12
C MET A 1 12.14 -26.22 -36.13
N LEU A 2 12.87 -25.95 -35.04
CA LEU A 2 14.02 -25.01 -34.90
C LEU A 2 13.91 -23.51 -35.33
N ILE A 3 13.66 -22.65 -34.33
CA ILE A 3 14.48 -21.48 -33.84
C ILE A 3 15.18 -20.53 -34.85
N THR A 4 14.95 -19.20 -34.73
CA THR A 4 15.98 -18.15 -34.40
C THR A 4 15.40 -16.73 -34.19
N TRP A 5 16.11 -15.91 -33.40
CA TRP A 5 15.77 -14.55 -32.90
C TRP A 5 16.57 -13.42 -33.60
N GLN A 6 16.10 -12.14 -33.58
CA GLN A 6 16.92 -10.96 -33.18
C GLN A 6 16.20 -9.57 -33.12
N ASN A 7 16.48 -8.85 -32.02
CA ASN A 7 16.48 -7.40 -31.69
C ASN A 7 16.11 -6.29 -32.71
N ARG A 8 15.46 -5.22 -32.19
CA ARG A 8 15.76 -3.78 -32.46
C ARG A 8 15.44 -2.85 -31.27
N SER A 9 16.17 -1.73 -31.14
CA SER A 9 16.04 -0.68 -30.11
C SER A 9 15.53 0.67 -30.69
N PRO A 10 15.07 1.64 -29.86
CA PRO A 10 14.64 2.98 -30.30
C PRO A 10 15.69 4.11 -30.09
N PRO A 11 15.52 5.31 -30.71
CA PRO A 11 16.42 6.48 -30.57
C PRO A 11 15.68 7.72 -29.93
N PRO A 12 16.20 8.97 -29.90
CA PRO A 12 16.75 9.54 -28.67
C PRO A 12 16.16 10.93 -28.24
N ARG A 13 16.55 11.43 -27.06
CA ARG A 13 16.13 12.73 -26.50
C ARG A 13 17.28 13.74 -26.35
N ALA A 14 16.99 15.04 -26.49
CA ALA A 14 17.96 16.14 -26.36
C ALA A 14 18.03 16.76 -24.93
N ALA A 15 19.11 17.49 -24.63
CA ALA A 15 19.51 17.89 -23.27
C ALA A 15 19.60 19.42 -23.04
N ALA A 16 19.66 19.84 -21.77
CA ALA A 16 20.04 21.20 -21.34
C ALA A 16 20.79 21.19 -19.99
N MET A 17 21.67 22.17 -19.75
CA MET A 17 22.59 22.27 -18.60
C MET A 17 22.18 23.33 -17.54
N PRO A 18 22.73 23.28 -16.30
CA PRO A 18 22.27 24.07 -15.14
C PRO A 18 23.22 25.22 -14.71
N LYS A 19 22.84 25.99 -13.67
CA LYS A 19 23.75 26.89 -12.89
C LYS A 19 23.53 26.78 -11.36
N LYS A 20 24.61 27.05 -10.61
CA LYS A 20 24.83 26.89 -9.16
C LYS A 20 24.59 28.18 -8.34
N TYR A 21 24.50 28.07 -7.01
CA TYR A 21 25.16 28.83 -5.90
C TYR A 21 24.37 28.56 -4.57
N GLY A 22 24.91 28.56 -3.34
CA GLY A 22 26.30 28.48 -2.86
C GLY A 22 26.59 29.06 -1.44
N SER A 23 26.65 28.23 -0.38
CA SER A 23 27.29 28.48 0.96
C SER A 23 26.60 29.49 1.94
N LYS A 24 26.84 29.58 3.28
CA LYS A 24 28.02 29.23 4.15
C LYS A 24 27.73 29.41 5.70
N ARG A 25 28.34 28.59 6.58
CA ARG A 25 28.82 28.87 8.01
C ARG A 25 27.78 29.22 9.12
N SER A 26 28.01 29.07 10.45
CA SER A 26 29.17 28.79 11.37
C SER A 26 28.70 28.09 12.70
N ALA A 27 29.46 27.18 13.36
CA ALA A 27 30.26 27.33 14.63
C ALA A 27 29.53 27.86 15.91
N ALA A 28 29.75 27.42 17.18
CA ALA A 28 30.82 26.64 17.86
C ALA A 28 30.34 25.91 19.17
N ALA A 29 31.26 25.29 19.96
CA ALA A 29 31.03 24.37 21.13
C ALA A 29 31.42 25.00 22.52
N PRO A 30 31.89 24.32 23.63
CA PRO A 30 31.81 22.93 24.17
C PRO A 30 31.67 22.73 25.74
N GLY A 31 31.49 21.48 26.23
CA GLY A 31 32.10 20.88 27.47
C GLY A 31 31.46 21.08 28.88
N ALA A 32 31.81 20.35 29.99
CA ALA A 32 32.44 19.02 30.22
C ALA A 32 32.48 18.62 31.75
N SER A 33 32.38 17.31 32.08
CA SER A 33 32.92 16.56 33.29
C SER A 33 32.57 16.96 34.77
N ALA A 34 32.77 16.19 35.87
CA ALA A 34 32.73 14.73 36.23
C ALA A 34 33.08 14.52 37.77
N ILE A 35 33.10 13.26 38.30
CA ILE A 35 33.98 12.68 39.41
C ILE A 35 33.46 12.35 40.88
N PHE A 36 33.42 11.03 41.21
CA PHE A 36 33.87 10.16 42.38
C PHE A 36 33.48 10.19 43.91
N GLY A 37 33.48 8.97 44.52
CA GLY A 37 33.90 8.57 45.92
C GLY A 37 32.90 7.66 46.73
N GLU A 38 33.06 6.33 46.95
CA GLU A 38 33.87 5.55 47.95
C GLU A 38 33.44 5.60 49.46
N ALA A 39 33.52 4.57 50.35
CA ALA A 39 33.75 3.09 50.28
C ALA A 39 33.54 2.34 51.66
N SER A 40 33.62 0.98 51.70
CA SER A 40 33.77 0.03 52.88
C SER A 40 32.52 -0.35 53.74
N ARG A 41 32.36 -1.53 54.42
CA ARG A 41 33.00 -2.89 54.46
C ARG A 41 32.02 -3.96 55.06
N SER A 42 32.35 -5.27 54.98
CA SER A 42 31.47 -6.46 55.19
C SER A 42 31.22 -6.98 56.63
N PRO A 43 30.28 -7.93 56.81
CA PRO A 43 30.66 -9.30 57.24
C PRO A 43 29.97 -10.46 56.47
N LEU A 44 30.76 -11.44 56.05
CA LEU A 44 30.36 -12.82 55.64
C LEU A 44 30.67 -13.76 56.83
N GLU A 45 29.97 -14.87 57.07
CA GLU A 45 30.30 -16.17 56.42
C GLU A 45 29.09 -17.12 56.19
N ASP A 46 27.92 -16.89 56.81
CA ASP A 46 26.72 -17.73 56.62
C ASP A 46 25.95 -17.47 55.31
N VAL A 47 26.37 -16.46 54.53
CA VAL A 47 25.73 -16.08 53.25
C VAL A 47 26.27 -16.89 52.06
N THR A 48 27.45 -17.51 52.21
CA THR A 48 28.27 -18.05 51.11
C THR A 48 27.58 -19.16 50.30
N SER A 49 26.79 -20.03 50.97
CA SER A 49 26.07 -21.13 50.31
C SER A 49 24.77 -20.68 49.63
N ALA A 50 24.16 -19.58 50.09
CA ALA A 50 23.01 -18.96 49.42
C ALA A 50 23.46 -18.11 48.23
N LEU A 51 24.58 -17.39 48.38
CA LEU A 51 25.21 -16.59 47.33
C LEU A 51 25.63 -17.44 46.13
N ASN A 52 26.17 -18.64 46.27
CA ASN A 52 26.53 -19.44 45.10
C ASN A 52 25.32 -19.83 44.21
N ASN A 53 24.14 -20.05 44.80
CA ASN A 53 22.92 -20.35 44.03
C ASN A 53 22.21 -19.08 43.49
N LEU A 54 22.49 -17.91 44.07
CA LEU A 54 22.13 -16.62 43.49
C LEU A 54 23.09 -16.26 42.36
N SER A 55 24.41 -16.33 42.59
CA SER A 55 25.48 -16.08 41.62
C SER A 55 25.37 -16.96 40.38
N LEU A 56 24.94 -18.22 40.47
CA LEU A 56 24.72 -19.04 39.28
C LEU A 56 23.48 -18.58 38.48
N ARG A 57 22.43 -18.11 39.15
CA ARG A 57 21.23 -17.54 38.49
C ARG A 57 21.42 -16.11 38.01
N GLU A 58 22.29 -15.36 38.67
CA GLU A 58 22.73 -14.02 38.28
C GLU A 58 23.80 -14.11 37.19
N GLU A 59 24.61 -15.16 37.11
CA GLU A 59 25.47 -15.44 35.94
C GLU A 59 24.70 -16.06 34.77
N GLU A 60 23.62 -16.82 34.99
CA GLU A 60 22.72 -17.22 33.90
C GLU A 60 21.92 -16.01 33.40
N LYS A 61 21.33 -15.20 34.29
CA LYS A 61 20.68 -13.94 33.91
C LYS A 61 21.62 -12.91 33.32
N ALA A 62 22.83 -12.75 33.86
CA ALA A 62 23.83 -11.84 33.29
C ALA A 62 24.52 -12.42 32.06
N LYS A 63 24.32 -13.70 31.70
CA LYS A 63 24.65 -14.26 30.38
C LYS A 63 23.51 -14.12 29.39
N GLU A 64 22.25 -14.24 29.83
CA GLU A 64 21.08 -13.89 29.02
C GLU A 64 21.07 -12.37 28.75
N GLU A 65 21.37 -11.53 29.75
CA GLU A 65 21.54 -10.08 29.61
C GLU A 65 22.87 -9.73 28.89
N ASP A 66 24.01 -10.41 29.10
CA ASP A 66 25.23 -10.18 28.27
C ASP A 66 25.02 -10.60 26.81
N ASP A 67 24.30 -11.68 26.50
CA ASP A 67 24.10 -12.11 25.12
C ASP A 67 23.08 -11.20 24.41
N ASP A 68 22.03 -10.71 25.10
CA ASP A 68 21.13 -9.66 24.58
C ASP A 68 21.90 -8.32 24.42
N ASP A 69 22.72 -7.90 25.40
CA ASP A 69 23.58 -6.71 25.30
C ASP A 69 24.70 -6.85 24.24
N ARG A 70 25.17 -8.07 23.94
CA ARG A 70 26.15 -8.34 22.87
C ARG A 70 25.53 -8.37 21.48
N GLU A 71 24.28 -8.83 21.33
CA GLU A 71 23.51 -8.57 20.10
C GLU A 71 23.17 -7.07 19.98
N GLN A 72 22.98 -6.36 21.09
CA GLN A 72 22.75 -4.91 21.12
C GLN A 72 23.98 -4.06 20.74
N ALA A 73 25.20 -4.61 20.80
CA ALA A 73 26.46 -3.84 20.69
C ALA A 73 26.70 -3.15 19.33
N ASN A 74 26.00 -3.59 18.27
CA ASN A 74 26.02 -2.95 16.93
C ASN A 74 24.72 -2.19 16.60
N ILE A 75 23.74 -2.11 17.49
CA ILE A 75 22.47 -1.45 17.19
C ILE A 75 22.66 0.07 17.26
N ILE A 76 22.65 0.69 16.07
CA ILE A 76 22.57 2.14 15.90
C ILE A 76 21.35 2.63 16.69
N ARG A 77 21.55 3.50 17.68
CA ARG A 77 20.44 4.05 18.47
C ARG A 77 19.49 4.79 17.52
N PRO A 78 18.23 4.35 17.37
CA PRO A 78 17.33 4.93 16.39
C PRO A 78 17.05 6.40 16.70
N HIS A 79 16.98 7.22 15.66
CA HIS A 79 16.62 8.63 15.78
C HIS A 79 15.28 8.78 16.54
N PRO A 80 15.12 9.70 17.50
CA PRO A 80 13.91 9.79 18.32
C PRO A 80 12.60 9.90 17.52
N ALA A 81 12.65 10.55 16.36
CA ALA A 81 11.52 10.65 15.43
C ALA A 81 11.01 9.30 14.89
N LEU A 82 11.82 8.24 14.92
CA LEU A 82 11.45 6.89 14.47
C LEU A 82 10.72 6.08 15.55
N LEU A 83 10.85 6.45 16.83
CA LEU A 83 10.29 5.69 17.95
C LEU A 83 8.77 5.42 17.83
N PRO A 84 7.91 6.33 17.35
CA PRO A 84 6.49 6.03 17.11
C PRO A 84 6.27 4.84 16.16
N LEU A 85 7.02 4.79 15.05
CA LEU A 85 6.96 3.70 14.08
C LEU A 85 7.56 2.40 14.63
N ILE A 86 8.72 2.46 15.28
CA ILE A 86 9.37 1.29 15.87
C ILE A 86 8.48 0.66 16.94
N ASN A 87 7.83 1.46 17.79
CA ASN A 87 6.92 0.99 18.83
C ASN A 87 5.62 0.40 18.25
N ALA A 88 5.04 1.03 17.23
CA ALA A 88 3.87 0.50 16.54
C ALA A 88 4.19 -0.86 15.87
N TYR A 89 5.32 -0.92 15.15
CA TYR A 89 5.78 -2.17 14.52
C TYR A 89 6.05 -3.26 15.56
N LYS A 90 6.75 -2.94 16.66
CA LYS A 90 6.98 -3.91 17.76
C LYS A 90 5.68 -4.42 18.40
N THR A 91 4.68 -3.56 18.51
CA THR A 91 3.36 -3.92 19.09
C THR A 91 2.59 -4.87 18.18
N ASP A 92 2.59 -4.61 16.87
CA ASP A 92 1.74 -5.33 15.92
C ASP A 92 2.41 -6.58 15.33
N PHE A 93 3.75 -6.62 15.22
CA PHE A 93 4.52 -7.74 14.65
C PHE A 93 5.30 -8.56 15.70
N ASN A 94 5.34 -8.13 16.97
CA ASN A 94 6.17 -8.73 18.02
C ASN A 94 7.68 -8.85 17.66
N LYS A 95 8.16 -8.00 16.76
CA LYS A 95 9.54 -7.92 16.24
C LYS A 95 10.01 -6.46 16.31
N SER A 96 11.26 -6.20 16.69
CA SER A 96 11.77 -4.83 16.75
C SER A 96 12.21 -4.35 15.36
N LEU A 97 11.75 -3.17 14.93
CA LEU A 97 12.20 -2.52 13.70
C LEU A 97 13.54 -1.81 13.95
N ILE A 98 14.64 -2.47 13.63
CA ILE A 98 16.01 -1.96 13.83
C ILE A 98 16.55 -1.26 12.57
N VAL A 99 17.51 -0.35 12.78
CA VAL A 99 18.24 0.33 11.70
C VAL A 99 19.40 -0.58 11.27
N GLN A 100 19.46 -0.89 9.97
CA GLN A 100 20.40 -1.83 9.33
C GLN A 100 21.19 -1.13 8.19
N ASP A 101 22.22 -1.79 7.69
CA ASP A 101 22.92 -1.38 6.47
C ASP A 101 22.21 -1.95 5.23
N TRP A 102 22.34 -1.31 4.07
CA TRP A 102 21.75 -1.79 2.82
C TRP A 102 22.21 -3.22 2.44
N ASN A 103 23.44 -3.60 2.78
CA ASN A 103 23.98 -4.93 2.50
C ASN A 103 23.32 -6.04 3.33
N ASP A 104 22.64 -5.72 4.43
CA ASP A 104 21.89 -6.70 5.25
C ASP A 104 20.60 -7.17 4.56
N ILE A 105 20.10 -6.39 3.59
CA ILE A 105 18.80 -6.56 2.93
C ILE A 105 18.97 -6.86 1.44
N LEU A 106 20.01 -6.30 0.80
CA LEU A 106 20.15 -6.33 -0.65
C LEU A 106 21.61 -6.37 -1.10
N ASP A 107 22.00 -7.49 -1.72
CA ASP A 107 23.32 -7.64 -2.33
C ASP A 107 23.53 -6.66 -3.50
N ASP A 108 24.76 -6.15 -3.60
CA ASP A 108 25.17 -5.15 -4.60
C ASP A 108 25.05 -5.66 -6.06
N GLY A 109 25.01 -6.98 -6.24
CA GLY A 109 24.80 -7.71 -7.49
C GLY A 109 23.38 -8.26 -7.71
N ALA A 110 22.43 -7.99 -6.82
CA ALA A 110 21.04 -8.46 -6.94
C ALA A 110 20.35 -8.03 -8.24
N ASP A 111 19.43 -8.87 -8.74
CA ASP A 111 18.60 -8.54 -9.90
C ASP A 111 17.42 -7.65 -9.49
N VAL A 112 17.58 -6.35 -9.72
CA VAL A 112 16.66 -5.29 -9.29
C VAL A 112 16.23 -4.46 -10.48
N THR A 113 14.92 -4.29 -10.65
CA THR A 113 14.32 -3.42 -11.66
C THR A 113 13.40 -2.40 -10.99
N LYS A 114 13.57 -1.10 -11.30
CA LYS A 114 12.64 -0.07 -10.81
C LYS A 114 11.40 -0.10 -11.69
N ILE A 115 10.24 -0.37 -11.08
CA ILE A 115 8.98 -0.55 -11.80
C ILE A 115 8.07 0.66 -11.72
N ALA A 116 8.06 1.40 -10.60
CA ALA A 116 7.18 2.56 -10.43
C ALA A 116 7.76 3.66 -9.52
N GLU A 117 7.09 4.81 -9.56
CA GLU A 117 7.25 5.95 -8.65
C GLU A 117 5.87 6.31 -8.10
N ALA A 118 5.68 6.19 -6.77
CA ALA A 118 4.50 6.65 -6.04
C ALA A 118 4.78 8.03 -5.42
N SER A 119 3.81 8.62 -4.70
CA SER A 119 3.95 9.96 -4.11
C SER A 119 5.18 10.14 -3.19
N TYR A 120 5.49 9.11 -2.40
CA TYR A 120 6.59 9.12 -1.43
C TYR A 120 7.52 7.89 -1.51
N ALA A 121 7.25 6.96 -2.42
CA ALA A 121 8.01 5.72 -2.55
C ALA A 121 8.56 5.49 -3.97
N GLU A 122 9.77 4.98 -4.03
CA GLU A 122 10.29 4.29 -5.21
C GLU A 122 9.95 2.81 -5.11
N VAL A 123 9.45 2.20 -6.20
CA VAL A 123 9.03 0.80 -6.19
C VAL A 123 9.94 -0.03 -7.08
N TYR A 124 10.55 -1.06 -6.50
CA TYR A 124 11.49 -1.96 -7.15
C TYR A 124 11.00 -3.41 -7.11
N ARG A 125 11.09 -4.12 -8.22
CA ARG A 125 10.97 -5.59 -8.25
C ARG A 125 12.35 -6.20 -8.09
N ILE A 126 12.47 -7.17 -7.18
CA ILE A 126 13.65 -8.02 -7.00
C ILE A 126 13.30 -9.42 -7.49
N ASN A 127 14.22 -10.03 -8.25
CA ASN A 127 14.13 -11.43 -8.62
C ASN A 127 15.20 -12.24 -7.88
N THR A 128 14.78 -13.35 -7.26
CA THR A 128 15.67 -14.30 -6.58
C THR A 128 15.46 -15.70 -7.14
N ALA A 129 16.30 -16.66 -6.76
CA ALA A 129 16.10 -18.08 -7.11
C ALA A 129 14.80 -18.68 -6.51
N ALA A 130 14.22 -18.05 -5.47
CA ALA A 130 13.00 -18.49 -4.81
C ALA A 130 11.72 -17.84 -5.36
N GLY A 131 11.85 -16.86 -6.28
CA GLY A 131 10.74 -16.06 -6.79
C GLY A 131 11.02 -14.55 -6.68
N SER A 132 9.98 -13.74 -6.87
CA SER A 132 10.07 -12.28 -6.84
C SER A 132 9.42 -11.62 -5.62
N SER A 133 9.91 -10.42 -5.31
CA SER A 133 9.41 -9.53 -4.26
C SER A 133 9.37 -8.09 -4.77
N ILE A 134 8.52 -7.28 -4.14
CA ILE A 134 8.45 -5.84 -4.39
C ILE A 134 8.99 -5.10 -3.17
N LEU A 135 9.97 -4.20 -3.36
CA LEU A 135 10.39 -3.24 -2.35
C LEU A 135 9.72 -1.88 -2.59
N LYS A 136 8.99 -1.39 -1.59
CA LYS A 136 8.52 0.01 -1.49
C LYS A 136 9.56 0.76 -0.63
N VAL A 137 10.41 1.56 -1.27
CA VAL A 137 11.52 2.30 -0.64
C VAL A 137 11.12 3.76 -0.44
N MET A 138 11.11 4.22 0.81
CA MET A 138 10.64 5.55 1.20
C MET A 138 11.69 6.25 2.05
N GLN A 139 12.09 7.48 1.68
CA GLN A 139 12.98 8.29 2.52
C GLN A 139 12.19 8.81 3.73
N ILE A 140 12.69 8.59 4.95
CA ILE A 140 12.07 9.17 6.14
C ILE A 140 12.43 10.65 6.27
N LYS A 141 11.41 11.49 6.50
CA LYS A 141 11.58 12.91 6.79
C LYS A 141 11.97 13.09 8.26
N LEU A 142 13.24 13.42 8.49
CA LEU A 142 13.76 13.82 9.80
C LEU A 142 13.73 15.36 9.90
N GLU A 143 13.07 15.91 10.92
CA GLU A 143 12.85 17.36 11.04
C GLU A 143 14.14 18.16 11.20
N ASP A 144 15.14 17.57 11.87
CA ASP A 144 16.45 18.16 12.15
C ASP A 144 17.36 18.26 10.90
N LEU A 145 16.96 17.68 9.77
CA LEU A 145 17.68 17.85 8.50
C LEU A 145 17.57 19.31 8.01
N PRO A 146 18.71 19.97 7.68
CA PRO A 146 18.70 21.31 7.11
C PRO A 146 17.91 21.34 5.80
N GLU A 147 17.22 22.45 5.49
CA GLU A 147 16.40 22.60 4.28
C GLU A 147 16.97 22.01 2.97
N PRO A 148 18.25 22.21 2.59
CA PRO A 148 18.78 21.63 1.34
C PRO A 148 18.81 20.10 1.27
N PHE A 149 18.64 19.39 2.40
CA PHE A 149 18.55 17.93 2.48
C PHE A 149 17.10 17.43 2.64
N ARG A 150 16.12 18.33 2.78
CA ARG A 150 14.71 17.96 2.84
C ARG A 150 14.23 17.63 1.42
N SER A 151 13.89 16.36 1.17
CA SER A 151 13.20 15.97 -0.06
C SER A 151 11.70 16.23 0.06
N ASN A 152 11.09 16.71 -1.01
CA ASN A 152 9.62 16.76 -1.14
C ASN A 152 9.00 15.35 -1.27
N THR A 153 9.81 14.33 -1.55
CA THR A 153 9.40 12.91 -1.60
C THR A 153 9.65 12.18 -0.29
N ALA A 154 10.16 12.85 0.76
CA ALA A 154 10.37 12.24 2.07
C ALA A 154 9.07 12.24 2.89
N VAL A 155 8.76 11.10 3.50
CA VAL A 155 7.48 10.86 4.21
C VAL A 155 7.61 11.09 5.71
N GLU A 156 6.56 11.62 6.33
CA GLU A 156 6.47 11.78 7.78
C GLU A 156 6.18 10.45 8.46
N VAL A 157 6.90 10.16 9.54
CA VAL A 157 6.81 8.88 10.27
C VAL A 157 5.37 8.57 10.69
N ASN A 158 4.61 9.58 11.13
CA ASN A 158 3.23 9.40 11.58
C ASN A 158 2.29 8.93 10.45
N SER A 159 2.52 9.32 9.20
CA SER A 159 1.71 8.90 8.04
C SER A 159 1.93 7.43 7.67
N LEU A 160 3.13 6.89 7.96
CA LEU A 160 3.49 5.50 7.70
C LEU A 160 2.91 4.51 8.72
N ILE A 161 2.68 4.96 9.96
CA ILE A 161 2.19 4.09 11.04
C ILE A 161 0.90 3.42 10.61
N SER A 162 -0.11 4.19 10.22
CA SER A 162 -1.41 3.63 9.81
C SER A 162 -1.28 2.68 8.61
N GLU A 163 -0.49 3.02 7.59
CA GLU A 163 -0.31 2.17 6.41
C GLU A 163 0.25 0.78 6.78
N ILE A 164 1.32 0.73 7.57
CA ILE A 164 2.02 -0.52 7.95
C ILE A 164 1.16 -1.39 8.88
N ARG A 165 0.43 -0.77 9.81
CA ARG A 165 -0.49 -1.48 10.70
C ARG A 165 -1.67 -2.10 9.93
N ILE A 166 -2.17 -1.39 8.91
CA ILE A 166 -3.20 -1.91 7.99
C ILE A 166 -2.61 -3.04 7.12
N MET A 167 -1.38 -2.92 6.61
CA MET A 167 -0.70 -3.99 5.88
C MET A 167 -0.61 -5.28 6.71
N ASN A 168 -0.23 -5.19 7.98
CA ASN A 168 -0.20 -6.34 8.88
C ASN A 168 -1.60 -6.95 9.06
N ALA A 169 -2.61 -6.12 9.30
CA ALA A 169 -3.98 -6.58 9.56
C ALA A 169 -4.64 -7.26 8.34
N LEU A 170 -4.21 -6.93 7.12
CA LEU A 170 -4.80 -7.44 5.87
C LEU A 170 -3.94 -8.49 5.15
N THR A 171 -2.69 -8.74 5.56
CA THR A 171 -1.75 -9.66 4.85
C THR A 171 -2.28 -11.09 4.68
N THR A 172 -3.21 -11.53 5.54
CA THR A 172 -3.86 -12.85 5.49
C THR A 172 -5.26 -12.83 4.86
N VAL A 173 -5.78 -11.67 4.46
CA VAL A 173 -7.10 -11.53 3.83
C VAL A 173 -6.95 -11.77 2.32
N PRO A 174 -7.56 -12.81 1.72
CA PRO A 174 -7.32 -13.13 0.32
C PRO A 174 -7.86 -12.03 -0.60
N GLY A 175 -7.00 -11.56 -1.52
CA GLY A 175 -7.22 -10.40 -2.38
C GLY A 175 -6.47 -9.13 -1.95
N PHE A 176 -5.69 -9.16 -0.86
CA PHE A 176 -4.76 -8.10 -0.45
C PHE A 176 -3.30 -8.56 -0.58
N VAL A 177 -2.37 -7.61 -0.73
CA VAL A 177 -0.95 -7.97 -0.93
C VAL A 177 -0.33 -8.51 0.36
N THR A 178 0.40 -9.62 0.22
CA THR A 178 1.19 -10.17 1.32
C THR A 178 2.29 -9.19 1.71
N PHE A 179 2.23 -8.70 2.95
CA PHE A 179 3.34 -8.06 3.64
C PHE A 179 4.35 -9.14 4.07
N LYS A 180 5.63 -9.00 3.69
CA LYS A 180 6.69 -9.95 4.05
C LYS A 180 7.52 -9.47 5.22
N ASP A 181 8.13 -8.29 5.11
CA ASP A 181 8.96 -7.70 6.15
C ASP A 181 9.06 -6.17 5.98
N ALA A 182 9.60 -5.48 6.98
CA ALA A 182 10.00 -4.08 6.85
C ALA A 182 11.32 -3.81 7.60
N HIS A 183 12.12 -2.91 7.04
CA HIS A 183 13.46 -2.59 7.51
C HIS A 183 13.65 -1.07 7.54
N LEU A 184 14.27 -0.56 8.61
CA LEU A 184 14.87 0.77 8.58
C LEU A 184 16.31 0.62 8.10
N VAL A 185 16.71 1.42 7.11
CA VAL A 185 18.00 1.28 6.45
C VAL A 185 18.69 2.63 6.44
N GLN A 186 19.91 2.69 6.96
CA GLN A 186 20.74 3.91 6.93
C GLN A 186 21.91 3.69 5.98
N GLY A 187 22.22 4.71 5.18
CA GLY A 187 23.42 4.72 4.34
C GLY A 187 23.17 4.86 2.84
N LEU A 188 24.27 4.74 2.09
CA LEU A 188 24.28 4.93 0.65
C LEU A 188 23.49 3.85 -0.09
N ILE A 189 22.65 4.28 -1.03
CA ILE A 189 21.88 3.41 -1.92
C ILE A 189 22.82 2.45 -2.69
N PRO A 190 22.58 1.12 -2.66
CA PRO A 190 23.46 0.13 -3.27
C PRO A 190 23.50 0.23 -4.80
N ARG A 191 24.49 -0.42 -5.42
CA ARG A 191 24.74 -0.32 -6.87
C ARG A 191 23.65 -0.97 -7.70
N CYS A 192 23.01 -2.03 -7.22
CA CYS A 192 21.86 -2.67 -7.84
C CYS A 192 20.68 -1.69 -7.99
N ILE A 193 20.26 -1.02 -6.91
CA ILE A 193 19.24 0.05 -6.94
C ILE A 193 19.70 1.23 -7.79
N THR A 194 20.96 1.67 -7.67
CA THR A 194 21.50 2.78 -8.48
C THR A 194 21.46 2.48 -9.99
N LYS A 195 21.75 1.23 -10.38
CA LYS A 195 21.62 0.74 -11.76
C LYS A 195 20.15 0.72 -12.20
N ALA A 196 19.24 0.21 -11.36
CA ALA A 196 17.81 0.14 -11.63
C ALA A 196 17.19 1.54 -11.83
N TYR A 197 17.46 2.48 -10.92
CA TYR A 197 17.06 3.88 -11.02
C TYR A 197 17.54 4.50 -12.33
N ARG A 198 18.80 4.27 -12.73
CA ARG A 198 19.36 4.86 -13.96
C ARG A 198 18.62 4.36 -15.20
N LEU A 199 18.34 3.06 -15.29
CA LEU A 199 17.62 2.48 -16.43
C LEU A 199 16.22 3.10 -16.56
N HIS A 200 15.45 3.11 -15.48
CA HIS A 200 14.12 3.74 -15.42
C HIS A 200 14.19 5.26 -15.73
N SER A 201 15.20 5.96 -15.21
CA SER A 201 15.43 7.38 -15.52
C SER A 201 15.70 7.62 -17.02
N ASP A 202 16.37 6.69 -17.71
CA ASP A 202 16.62 6.75 -19.15
C ASP A 202 15.38 6.39 -19.98
N GLU A 203 14.50 5.52 -19.48
CA GLU A 203 13.17 5.23 -20.06
C GLU A 203 12.24 6.44 -19.93
N LEU A 204 12.11 7.02 -18.73
CA LEU A 204 11.35 8.26 -18.49
C LEU A 204 11.82 9.39 -19.41
N LYS A 205 13.14 9.50 -19.65
CA LYS A 205 13.68 10.48 -20.60
C LYS A 205 13.18 10.24 -22.02
N GLN A 206 13.07 9.00 -22.51
CA GLN A 206 12.55 8.72 -23.86
C GLN A 206 11.11 9.21 -24.02
N VAL A 207 10.25 9.02 -23.01
CA VAL A 207 8.81 9.33 -23.06
C VAL A 207 8.42 10.75 -22.62
N GLY A 208 9.36 11.69 -22.62
CA GLY A 208 9.07 13.10 -22.29
C GLY A 208 9.13 13.46 -20.80
N LYS A 209 9.34 12.49 -19.90
CA LYS A 209 9.30 12.66 -18.44
C LYS A 209 10.70 12.77 -17.82
N ALA A 210 10.72 12.88 -16.49
CA ALA A 210 11.87 12.75 -15.60
C ALA A 210 11.39 12.11 -14.29
N SER A 211 12.30 11.52 -13.52
CA SER A 211 11.98 10.99 -12.18
C SER A 211 11.57 12.12 -11.24
N TYR A 212 10.58 11.87 -10.38
CA TYR A 212 10.21 12.77 -9.28
C TYR A 212 11.19 12.67 -8.10
N PHE A 213 11.92 11.54 -8.02
CA PHE A 213 12.82 11.24 -6.92
C PHE A 213 14.24 11.77 -7.16
N PRO A 214 14.95 12.19 -6.10
CA PRO A 214 16.39 12.45 -6.16
C PRO A 214 17.16 11.30 -6.80
N ARG A 215 18.31 11.60 -7.39
CA ARG A 215 19.22 10.52 -7.83
C ARG A 215 19.79 9.83 -6.60
N PRO A 216 20.05 8.51 -6.64
CA PRO A 216 20.72 7.77 -5.56
C PRO A 216 21.98 8.46 -5.00
N SER A 217 22.78 9.11 -5.87
CA SER A 217 23.98 9.87 -5.49
C SER A 217 23.72 11.26 -4.87
N ALA A 218 22.47 11.59 -4.52
CA ALA A 218 22.08 12.84 -3.86
C ALA A 218 21.70 12.62 -2.39
N TYR A 219 21.52 11.36 -1.97
CA TYR A 219 21.39 10.98 -0.57
C TYR A 219 22.77 10.93 0.09
N ASP A 220 22.78 11.11 1.40
CA ASP A 220 23.98 11.01 2.25
C ASP A 220 23.96 9.73 3.08
N ASP A 221 25.11 9.40 3.67
CA ASP A 221 25.33 8.22 4.50
C ASP A 221 24.47 8.24 5.79
N ASP A 222 23.90 9.38 6.16
CA ASP A 222 22.98 9.57 7.30
C ASP A 222 21.49 9.46 6.90
N THR A 223 21.18 9.33 5.61
CA THR A 223 19.80 9.24 5.13
C THR A 223 19.18 7.90 5.56
N ILE A 224 18.05 7.98 6.25
CA ILE A 224 17.28 6.81 6.69
C ILE A 224 16.12 6.56 5.72
N PHE A 225 16.00 5.32 5.26
CA PHE A 225 14.91 4.81 4.46
C PHE A 225 14.08 3.82 5.27
N LEU A 226 12.77 3.79 5.03
CA LEU A 226 11.95 2.62 5.30
C LEU A 226 11.85 1.82 4.01
N VAL A 227 12.17 0.53 4.10
CA VAL A 227 12.04 -0.44 3.02
C VAL A 227 11.00 -1.47 3.45
N ILE A 228 9.86 -1.50 2.75
CA ILE A 228 8.83 -2.52 2.95
C ILE A 228 8.98 -3.58 1.86
N GLU A 229 9.09 -4.85 2.23
CA GLU A 229 9.03 -5.99 1.30
C GLU A 229 7.59 -6.53 1.21
N LEU A 230 7.10 -6.65 -0.03
CA LEU A 230 5.78 -7.14 -0.38
C LEU A 230 5.86 -8.33 -1.35
N GLY A 231 4.80 -9.13 -1.40
CA GLY A 231 4.58 -10.13 -2.44
C GLY A 231 4.48 -9.51 -3.84
N ASP A 232 4.99 -10.21 -4.85
CA ASP A 232 4.84 -9.78 -6.24
C ASP A 232 3.44 -10.13 -6.78
N ALA A 233 2.60 -9.10 -6.77
CA ALA A 233 1.21 -9.13 -7.22
C ALA A 233 1.05 -9.03 -8.75
N GLY A 234 2.14 -8.98 -9.53
CA GLY A 234 2.09 -8.89 -10.99
C GLY A 234 2.13 -7.46 -11.52
N TYR A 235 1.15 -7.06 -12.33
CA TYR A 235 1.11 -5.77 -13.03
C TYR A 235 -0.04 -4.91 -12.52
N VAL A 236 0.13 -3.60 -12.45
CA VAL A 236 -0.98 -2.70 -12.09
C VAL A 236 -2.05 -2.71 -13.17
N LEU A 237 -3.32 -2.61 -12.78
CA LEU A 237 -4.46 -2.70 -13.68
C LEU A 237 -4.49 -1.57 -14.73
N ASP A 238 -3.75 -0.46 -14.55
CA ASP A 238 -3.53 0.55 -15.60
C ASP A 238 -2.65 0.05 -16.76
N GLU A 239 -1.69 -0.84 -16.50
CA GLU A 239 -0.84 -1.45 -17.53
C GLU A 239 -1.52 -2.63 -18.24
N CYS A 240 -2.57 -3.22 -17.64
CA CYS A 240 -3.31 -4.31 -18.24
C CYS A 240 -4.33 -3.84 -19.29
N GLU A 241 -4.37 -4.52 -20.44
CA GLU A 241 -5.43 -4.35 -21.44
C GLU A 241 -6.67 -5.16 -21.04
N ILE A 242 -7.86 -4.61 -21.27
CA ILE A 242 -9.14 -5.26 -20.98
C ILE A 242 -9.78 -5.57 -22.34
N ASP A 243 -9.62 -6.80 -22.81
CA ASP A 243 -10.00 -7.24 -24.15
C ASP A 243 -11.28 -8.07 -24.14
N THR A 244 -11.60 -8.74 -23.03
CA THR A 244 -12.80 -9.59 -22.87
C THR A 244 -13.73 -9.12 -21.76
N ALA A 245 -14.98 -9.58 -21.83
CA ALA A 245 -15.94 -9.41 -20.73
C ALA A 245 -15.46 -10.11 -19.46
N ASP A 246 -14.84 -11.29 -19.59
CA ASP A 246 -14.39 -12.12 -18.47
C ASP A 246 -13.30 -11.43 -17.64
N GLN A 247 -12.35 -10.76 -18.30
CA GLN A 247 -11.32 -9.95 -17.61
C GLN A 247 -11.94 -8.79 -16.81
N LEU A 248 -13.00 -8.16 -17.36
CA LEU A 248 -13.75 -7.12 -16.67
C LEU A 248 -14.50 -7.69 -15.46
N TRP A 249 -15.09 -8.87 -15.58
CA TRP A 249 -15.84 -9.51 -14.50
C TRP A 249 -14.92 -10.02 -13.39
N ASP A 250 -13.83 -10.70 -13.72
CA ASP A 250 -12.84 -11.17 -12.74
C ASP A 250 -12.21 -9.99 -11.99
N SER A 251 -11.83 -8.91 -12.71
CA SER A 251 -11.36 -7.67 -12.08
C SER A 251 -12.39 -7.05 -11.13
N PHE A 252 -13.66 -6.96 -11.54
CA PHE A 252 -14.67 -6.24 -10.76
C PHE A 252 -15.21 -7.06 -9.58
N ILE A 253 -15.50 -8.35 -9.81
CA ILE A 253 -16.06 -9.25 -8.81
C ILE A 253 -14.98 -9.64 -7.79
N GLY A 254 -13.75 -9.96 -8.23
CA GLY A 254 -12.63 -10.28 -7.33
C GLY A 254 -12.34 -9.13 -6.36
N VAL A 255 -12.28 -7.89 -6.85
CA VAL A 255 -12.09 -6.71 -5.99
C VAL A 255 -13.30 -6.48 -5.06
N THR A 256 -14.52 -6.77 -5.51
CA THR A 256 -15.72 -6.71 -4.66
C THR A 256 -15.64 -7.75 -3.53
N ILE A 257 -15.21 -8.99 -3.81
CA ILE A 257 -15.01 -10.05 -2.82
C ILE A 257 -13.96 -9.63 -1.78
N ALA A 258 -12.79 -9.16 -2.23
CA ALA A 258 -11.71 -8.73 -1.35
C ALA A 258 -12.17 -7.61 -0.40
N LEU A 259 -12.80 -6.56 -0.94
CA LEU A 259 -13.35 -5.46 -0.12
C LEU A 259 -14.42 -5.94 0.85
N ALA A 260 -15.35 -6.79 0.43
CA ALA A 260 -16.41 -7.32 1.30
C ALA A 260 -15.82 -8.15 2.46
N ARG A 261 -14.79 -8.97 2.21
CA ARG A 261 -14.07 -9.69 3.27
C ARG A 261 -13.45 -8.72 4.28
N ALA A 262 -12.72 -7.71 3.82
CA ALA A 262 -12.04 -6.75 4.71
C ALA A 262 -13.02 -5.78 5.42
N GLU A 263 -14.18 -5.47 4.83
CA GLU A 263 -15.28 -4.77 5.51
C GLU A 263 -15.75 -5.58 6.72
N ILE A 264 -15.96 -6.89 6.57
CA ILE A 264 -16.42 -7.78 7.65
C ILE A 264 -15.33 -7.99 8.71
N THR A 265 -14.09 -8.31 8.31
CA THR A 265 -13.02 -8.68 9.26
C THR A 265 -12.39 -7.48 9.96
N ASN A 266 -12.33 -6.33 9.29
CA ASN A 266 -11.54 -5.18 9.74
C ASN A 266 -12.28 -3.85 9.65
N ASN A 267 -13.57 -3.80 9.32
CA ASN A 267 -14.28 -2.54 9.03
C ASN A 267 -13.46 -1.68 8.04
N PHE A 268 -12.93 -2.31 6.99
CA PHE A 268 -11.96 -1.70 6.09
C PHE A 268 -12.58 -0.72 5.10
N GLU A 269 -11.89 0.38 4.86
CA GLU A 269 -12.11 1.27 3.73
C GLU A 269 -10.79 1.56 3.02
N HIS A 270 -10.71 1.31 1.71
CA HIS A 270 -9.47 1.57 0.97
C HIS A 270 -9.21 3.07 0.78
N ARG A 271 -10.28 3.81 0.48
CA ARG A 271 -10.30 5.26 0.21
C ARG A 271 -9.44 5.77 -0.95
N ASP A 272 -8.65 4.92 -1.61
CA ASP A 272 -7.85 5.28 -2.80
C ASP A 272 -7.74 4.18 -3.86
N LEU A 273 -8.82 3.44 -4.12
CA LEU A 273 -8.77 2.25 -4.97
C LEU A 273 -8.91 2.59 -6.47
N HIS A 274 -7.91 3.32 -6.99
CA HIS A 274 -7.75 3.58 -8.42
C HIS A 274 -7.01 2.43 -9.15
N GLU A 275 -6.97 2.44 -10.48
CA GLU A 275 -6.35 1.37 -11.30
C GLU A 275 -4.89 1.05 -10.96
N ASN A 276 -4.11 2.01 -10.45
CA ASN A 276 -2.74 1.73 -10.01
C ASN A 276 -2.62 1.03 -8.64
N ASN A 277 -3.73 0.89 -7.90
CA ASN A 277 -3.81 0.25 -6.58
C ASN A 277 -4.52 -1.12 -6.63
N ILE A 278 -4.74 -1.64 -7.85
CA ILE A 278 -5.19 -3.00 -8.10
C ILE A 278 -4.12 -3.64 -9.00
N CYS A 279 -3.54 -4.73 -8.55
CA CYS A 279 -2.64 -5.54 -9.35
C CYS A 279 -3.37 -6.77 -9.90
N ILE A 280 -2.93 -7.20 -11.08
CA ILE A 280 -3.40 -8.37 -11.81
C ILE A 280 -2.23 -9.33 -12.00
N LYS A 281 -2.47 -10.60 -11.69
CA LYS A 281 -1.58 -11.71 -12.03
C LYS A 281 -2.36 -12.75 -12.83
N TYR A 282 -1.81 -13.21 -13.94
CA TYR A 282 -2.40 -14.32 -14.67
C TYR A 282 -1.99 -15.64 -14.00
N ASP A 283 -2.98 -16.44 -13.64
CA ASP A 283 -2.82 -17.80 -13.16
C ASP A 283 -3.80 -18.73 -13.91
N PRO A 284 -3.32 -19.73 -14.67
CA PRO A 284 -4.20 -20.66 -15.36
C PRO A 284 -4.98 -21.56 -14.39
N ASP A 285 -4.53 -21.75 -13.15
CA ASP A 285 -5.23 -22.59 -12.17
C ASP A 285 -6.49 -21.89 -11.62
N ASN A 286 -6.56 -20.55 -11.75
CA ASN A 286 -7.77 -19.74 -11.46
C ASN A 286 -8.82 -19.78 -12.58
N LEU A 287 -8.55 -20.44 -13.72
CA LEU A 287 -9.59 -20.69 -14.72
C LEU A 287 -10.48 -21.84 -14.25
N LEU A 288 -11.80 -21.59 -14.23
CA LEU A 288 -12.77 -22.68 -14.17
C LEU A 288 -12.48 -23.67 -15.31
N GLY A 289 -12.41 -24.97 -14.98
CA GLY A 289 -12.01 -26.05 -15.90
C GLY A 289 -12.96 -26.31 -17.07
N TYR A 290 -13.88 -25.39 -17.35
CA TYR A 290 -14.85 -25.39 -18.44
C TYR A 290 -14.98 -23.96 -19.00
N ALA A 291 -15.18 -23.84 -20.31
CA ALA A 291 -15.38 -22.54 -20.94
C ALA A 291 -16.67 -21.86 -20.43
N HIS A 292 -16.64 -20.53 -20.32
CA HIS A 292 -17.80 -19.72 -19.95
C HIS A 292 -18.99 -20.04 -20.87
N ASN A 293 -20.08 -20.50 -20.27
CA ASN A 293 -21.35 -20.72 -20.96
C ASN A 293 -22.21 -19.45 -20.88
N PRO A 294 -22.49 -18.74 -22.01
CA PRO A 294 -23.29 -17.51 -22.00
C PRO A 294 -24.74 -17.68 -21.51
N ASP A 295 -25.26 -18.92 -21.48
CA ASP A 295 -26.59 -19.22 -20.94
C ASP A 295 -26.62 -19.29 -19.40
N THR A 296 -25.45 -19.25 -18.73
CA THR A 296 -25.35 -19.24 -17.27
C THR A 296 -25.24 -17.81 -16.73
N PRO A 297 -25.78 -17.52 -15.53
CA PRO A 297 -25.64 -16.21 -14.92
C PRO A 297 -24.24 -15.96 -14.33
N LEU A 298 -23.43 -17.01 -14.17
CA LEU A 298 -22.10 -16.97 -13.56
C LEU A 298 -21.13 -16.12 -14.41
N LYS A 299 -20.34 -15.27 -13.77
CA LYS A 299 -19.44 -14.32 -14.45
C LYS A 299 -18.00 -14.34 -13.96
N PHE A 300 -17.74 -14.98 -12.82
CA PHE A 300 -16.43 -14.99 -12.16
C PHE A 300 -15.67 -16.30 -12.40
N GLY A 301 -14.36 -16.21 -12.63
CA GLY A 301 -13.44 -17.34 -12.81
C GLY A 301 -13.15 -17.73 -14.26
N PHE A 302 -13.27 -16.80 -15.22
CA PHE A 302 -13.24 -17.14 -16.66
C PHE A 302 -12.08 -16.52 -17.47
N SER A 303 -11.27 -15.64 -16.87
CA SER A 303 -10.08 -15.05 -17.52
C SER A 303 -8.74 -15.53 -16.96
N GLY A 304 -8.74 -16.20 -15.80
CA GLY A 304 -7.51 -16.59 -15.08
C GLY A 304 -6.77 -15.40 -14.48
N TRP A 305 -7.48 -14.29 -14.24
CA TRP A 305 -6.93 -13.12 -13.57
C TRP A 305 -7.15 -13.23 -12.07
N ASP A 306 -6.07 -13.32 -11.31
CA ASP A 306 -6.07 -13.04 -9.88
C ASP A 306 -5.95 -11.53 -9.65
N VAL A 307 -6.62 -11.03 -8.61
CA VAL A 307 -6.62 -9.61 -8.23
C VAL A 307 -5.97 -9.43 -6.88
N THR A 308 -5.15 -8.39 -6.74
CA THR A 308 -4.53 -8.05 -5.45
C THR A 308 -4.60 -6.54 -5.22
N ILE A 309 -5.19 -6.16 -4.10
CA ILE A 309 -5.37 -4.76 -3.69
C ILE A 309 -4.12 -4.28 -2.92
N ILE A 310 -3.55 -3.14 -3.33
CA ILE A 310 -2.31 -2.57 -2.80
C ILE A 310 -2.44 -1.09 -2.39
N ASP A 311 -1.43 -0.61 -1.65
CA ASP A 311 -1.28 0.78 -1.17
C ASP A 311 -2.40 1.27 -0.24
N TYR A 312 -2.13 1.19 1.06
CA TYR A 312 -3.10 1.53 2.11
C TYR A 312 -2.87 2.94 2.69
N GLY A 313 -2.13 3.79 1.98
CA GLY A 313 -1.70 5.11 2.46
C GLY A 313 -2.83 6.09 2.83
N LEU A 314 -4.04 5.92 2.29
CA LEU A 314 -5.24 6.69 2.66
C LEU A 314 -6.32 5.86 3.36
N SER A 315 -6.07 4.57 3.60
CA SER A 315 -7.06 3.62 4.07
C SER A 315 -7.43 3.76 5.55
N ARG A 316 -8.43 3.01 5.98
CA ARG A 316 -8.88 2.88 7.37
C ARG A 316 -9.23 1.44 7.68
N ALA A 317 -8.79 0.93 8.82
CA ALA A 317 -9.20 -0.36 9.36
C ALA A 317 -9.21 -0.36 10.89
N THR A 318 -10.07 -1.21 11.45
CA THR A 318 -10.02 -1.67 12.83
C THR A 318 -9.04 -2.84 12.91
N LEU A 319 -8.08 -2.73 13.83
CA LEU A 319 -7.05 -3.72 14.10
C LEU A 319 -7.56 -4.77 15.11
N ALA A 320 -6.85 -5.90 15.24
CA ALA A 320 -7.22 -6.99 16.13
C ALA A 320 -7.30 -6.60 17.62
N ASN A 321 -6.60 -5.54 18.04
CA ASN A 321 -6.66 -4.98 19.40
C ASN A 321 -7.83 -3.99 19.60
N GLY A 322 -8.66 -3.74 18.58
CA GLY A 322 -9.78 -2.79 18.61
C GLY A 322 -9.42 -1.34 18.28
N GLU A 323 -8.14 -1.00 18.10
CA GLU A 323 -7.72 0.33 17.65
C GLU A 323 -8.12 0.57 16.18
N VAL A 324 -8.28 1.84 15.80
CA VAL A 324 -8.53 2.22 14.40
C VAL A 324 -7.26 2.85 13.83
N ALA A 325 -6.64 2.16 12.87
CA ALA A 325 -5.60 2.72 12.03
C ALA A 325 -6.26 3.44 10.84
N PHE A 326 -5.89 4.71 10.62
CA PHE A 326 -6.34 5.51 9.50
C PHE A 326 -5.40 6.70 9.29
N ASN A 327 -5.40 7.28 8.09
CA ASN A 327 -4.82 8.60 7.87
C ASN A 327 -5.93 9.67 7.75
N ASP A 328 -5.71 10.84 8.34
CA ASP A 328 -6.67 11.94 8.33
C ASP A 328 -6.56 12.76 7.03
N LEU A 329 -7.43 12.46 6.07
CA LEU A 329 -7.44 13.15 4.78
C LEU A 329 -7.80 14.65 4.90
N GLU A 330 -8.28 15.15 6.05
CA GLU A 330 -8.40 16.59 6.24
C GLU A 330 -7.04 17.29 6.21
N GLN A 331 -5.95 16.63 6.58
CA GLN A 331 -4.61 17.23 6.55
C GLN A 331 -4.16 17.56 5.12
N GLU A 332 -4.61 16.79 4.12
CA GLU A 332 -4.26 16.98 2.72
C GLU A 332 -5.46 17.40 1.84
N LEU A 333 -5.89 18.66 1.95
CA LEU A 333 -6.97 19.18 1.12
C LEU A 333 -6.64 19.27 -0.39
N SER A 334 -5.40 19.02 -0.84
CA SER A 334 -5.04 18.93 -2.26
C SER A 334 -5.86 17.85 -2.98
N LEU A 335 -6.10 16.71 -2.32
CA LEU A 335 -6.84 15.55 -2.84
C LEU A 335 -8.22 15.96 -3.38
N PHE A 336 -8.95 16.82 -2.66
CA PHE A 336 -10.29 17.27 -3.04
C PHE A 336 -10.28 18.38 -4.12
N HIS A 337 -9.13 19.05 -4.31
CA HIS A 337 -8.95 20.10 -5.30
C HIS A 337 -8.37 19.61 -6.64
N GLY A 338 -7.93 18.36 -6.74
CA GLY A 338 -7.51 17.74 -8.00
C GLY A 338 -8.60 17.86 -9.10
N GLN A 339 -8.16 18.05 -10.34
CA GLN A 339 -9.05 18.31 -11.46
C GLN A 339 -8.42 17.88 -12.78
N ASP A 340 -9.07 16.93 -13.46
CA ASP A 340 -8.69 16.45 -14.79
C ASP A 340 -9.95 16.03 -15.57
N LYS A 341 -9.78 15.46 -16.76
CA LYS A 341 -10.82 14.90 -17.62
C LYS A 341 -10.78 13.37 -17.59
N GLY A 342 -11.80 12.73 -18.16
CA GLY A 342 -11.83 11.27 -18.29
C GLY A 342 -11.83 10.55 -16.95
N ILE A 343 -11.05 9.47 -16.85
CA ILE A 343 -10.98 8.61 -15.67
C ILE A 343 -10.31 9.33 -14.49
N ALA A 344 -9.16 9.98 -14.67
CA ALA A 344 -8.52 10.81 -13.64
C ALA A 344 -9.46 11.90 -13.07
N GLY A 345 -10.29 12.52 -13.93
CA GLY A 345 -11.34 13.45 -13.48
C GLY A 345 -12.35 12.82 -12.51
N HIS A 346 -12.70 11.54 -12.72
CA HIS A 346 -13.60 10.80 -11.84
C HIS A 346 -12.96 10.31 -10.55
N GLN A 347 -11.65 10.07 -10.53
CA GLN A 347 -10.89 9.77 -9.31
C GLN A 347 -11.00 10.94 -8.33
N TYR A 348 -10.74 12.16 -8.81
CA TYR A 348 -10.90 13.37 -8.00
C TYR A 348 -12.34 13.64 -7.56
N ASP A 349 -13.33 13.26 -8.39
CA ASP A 349 -14.72 13.29 -7.94
C ASP A 349 -15.00 12.26 -6.83
N THR A 350 -14.32 11.11 -6.82
CA THR A 350 -14.49 10.09 -5.77
C THR A 350 -14.01 10.60 -4.42
N TYR A 351 -12.81 11.19 -4.30
CA TYR A 351 -12.37 11.80 -3.02
C TYR A 351 -13.36 12.84 -2.50
N ARG A 352 -13.83 13.74 -3.39
CA ARG A 352 -14.85 14.75 -3.04
C ARG A 352 -16.16 14.13 -2.57
N ARG A 353 -16.60 13.01 -3.15
CA ARG A 353 -17.81 12.29 -2.70
C ARG A 353 -17.62 11.67 -1.32
N MET A 354 -16.47 11.04 -1.05
CA MET A 354 -16.18 10.50 0.28
C MET A 354 -16.28 11.59 1.34
N ARG A 355 -15.60 12.73 1.13
CA ARG A 355 -15.63 13.86 2.07
C ARG A 355 -17.00 14.50 2.22
N THR A 356 -17.75 14.67 1.13
CA THR A 356 -19.14 15.15 1.18
C THR A 356 -20.02 14.20 1.99
N HIS A 357 -19.95 12.89 1.73
CA HIS A 357 -20.76 11.90 2.43
C HIS A 357 -20.39 11.77 3.91
N LEU A 358 -19.09 11.82 4.25
CA LEU A 358 -18.61 11.86 5.63
C LEU A 358 -19.19 13.04 6.42
N PHE A 359 -19.33 14.21 5.81
CA PHE A 359 -19.72 15.43 6.52
C PHE A 359 -21.23 15.57 6.72
N ASP A 360 -22.04 15.23 5.71
CA ASP A 360 -23.51 15.46 5.74
C ASP A 360 -24.36 14.31 5.19
N GLY A 361 -23.77 13.13 4.94
CA GLY A 361 -24.48 11.96 4.41
C GLY A 361 -24.85 12.06 2.93
N THR A 362 -24.56 13.16 2.24
CA THR A 362 -24.91 13.33 0.82
C THR A 362 -24.15 12.34 -0.05
N ARG A 363 -24.89 11.45 -0.75
CA ARG A 363 -24.32 10.43 -1.65
C ARG A 363 -23.80 11.00 -2.98
N THR A 364 -24.21 12.23 -3.33
CA THR A 364 -23.66 13.00 -4.45
C THR A 364 -22.41 13.77 -3.99
N MET A 365 -22.16 14.99 -4.45
CA MET A 365 -20.87 15.65 -4.29
C MET A 365 -21.01 17.17 -4.20
N HIS A 366 -20.41 17.80 -3.19
CA HIS A 366 -20.22 19.25 -3.19
C HIS A 366 -19.15 19.66 -4.21
N PRO A 367 -19.32 20.80 -4.90
CA PRO A 367 -18.39 21.22 -5.94
C PRO A 367 -17.01 21.56 -5.34
N LYS A 368 -15.94 21.43 -6.14
CA LYS A 368 -14.54 21.69 -5.72
C LYS A 368 -14.34 22.90 -4.78
N PRO A 369 -14.91 24.11 -5.03
CA PRO A 369 -14.74 25.27 -4.14
C PRO A 369 -15.33 25.13 -2.73
N TRP A 370 -16.14 24.11 -2.45
CA TRP A 370 -16.66 23.83 -1.11
C TRP A 370 -15.58 23.24 -0.19
N HIS A 371 -14.61 22.49 -0.73
CA HIS A 371 -13.65 21.66 0.03
C HIS A 371 -12.49 22.45 0.67
N THR A 372 -12.84 23.54 1.36
CA THR A 372 -11.92 24.49 2.00
C THR A 372 -11.69 24.16 3.49
N PRO A 373 -10.63 24.68 4.14
CA PRO A 373 -10.46 24.53 5.59
C PRO A 373 -11.69 24.97 6.40
N SER A 374 -12.39 26.02 5.97
CA SER A 374 -13.61 26.51 6.62
C SER A 374 -14.77 25.51 6.59
N SER A 375 -14.82 24.63 5.59
CA SER A 375 -15.86 23.59 5.50
C SER A 375 -15.73 22.51 6.58
N ARG A 376 -14.57 22.37 7.26
CA ARG A 376 -14.38 21.41 8.37
C ARG A 376 -15.40 21.59 9.48
N ALA A 377 -15.87 22.81 9.72
CA ALA A 377 -16.92 23.10 10.70
C ALA A 377 -18.30 22.51 10.34
N LEU A 378 -18.46 21.97 9.12
CA LEU A 378 -19.67 21.31 8.62
C LEU A 378 -19.59 19.78 8.73
N ASN A 379 -18.55 19.21 9.34
CA ASN A 379 -18.40 17.77 9.52
C ASN A 379 -19.40 17.14 10.50
N ASN A 380 -20.16 17.96 11.25
CA ASN A 380 -21.13 17.51 12.26
C ASN A 380 -20.55 16.56 13.34
N GLY A 381 -19.23 16.65 13.59
CA GLY A 381 -18.51 15.77 14.51
C GLY A 381 -17.88 14.52 13.88
N HIS A 382 -18.15 14.23 12.59
CA HIS A 382 -17.57 13.10 11.88
C HIS A 382 -16.08 13.26 11.59
N THR A 383 -15.36 12.13 11.59
CA THR A 383 -13.92 12.08 11.37
C THR A 383 -13.53 10.97 10.39
N TRP A 384 -12.33 11.05 9.81
CA TRP A 384 -11.82 9.95 8.99
C TRP A 384 -11.51 8.65 9.79
N SER A 385 -11.71 8.60 11.12
CA SER A 385 -11.67 7.34 11.88
C SER A 385 -13.00 6.55 11.83
N ASP A 386 -14.10 7.25 11.54
CA ASP A 386 -15.43 6.69 11.41
C ASP A 386 -15.42 5.59 10.33
N PHE A 387 -16.23 4.54 10.50
CA PHE A 387 -16.38 3.49 9.48
C PHE A 387 -17.54 3.83 8.54
N ILE A 388 -17.23 4.07 7.28
CA ILE A 388 -18.18 4.44 6.23
C ILE A 388 -17.91 3.56 4.99
N PRO A 389 -18.41 2.30 4.96
CA PRO A 389 -18.16 1.37 3.86
C PRO A 389 -18.70 1.85 2.49
N TYR A 390 -19.54 2.89 2.48
CA TYR A 390 -19.96 3.54 1.23
C TYR A 390 -18.77 4.16 0.45
N THR A 391 -17.63 4.42 1.09
CA THR A 391 -16.41 4.82 0.35
C THR A 391 -15.93 3.72 -0.59
N ASN A 392 -15.99 2.43 -0.19
CA ASN A 392 -15.70 1.29 -1.05
C ASN A 392 -16.70 1.19 -2.22
N VAL A 393 -17.99 1.45 -1.99
CA VAL A 393 -19.02 1.51 -3.05
C VAL A 393 -18.70 2.61 -4.08
N LEU A 394 -18.23 3.77 -3.63
CA LEU A 394 -17.81 4.87 -4.51
C LEU A 394 -16.60 4.47 -5.39
N TRP A 395 -15.68 3.68 -4.84
CA TRP A 395 -14.53 3.14 -5.58
C TRP A 395 -14.88 1.99 -6.51
N LEU A 396 -15.75 1.06 -6.12
CA LEU A 396 -16.28 0.01 -7.02
C LEU A 396 -17.05 0.64 -8.20
N ARG A 397 -17.82 1.70 -7.96
CA ARG A 397 -18.44 2.50 -9.01
C ARG A 397 -17.40 3.16 -9.95
N TYR A 398 -16.26 3.59 -9.43
CA TYR A 398 -15.15 4.11 -10.22
C TYR A 398 -14.49 3.01 -11.07
N LEU A 399 -14.14 1.88 -10.45
CA LEU A 399 -13.53 0.70 -11.07
C LEU A 399 -14.39 0.19 -12.23
N LEU A 400 -15.68 -0.05 -12.02
CA LEU A 400 -16.60 -0.49 -13.07
C LEU A 400 -16.59 0.48 -14.26
N LYS A 401 -16.54 1.79 -14.01
CA LYS A 401 -16.47 2.80 -15.07
C LYS A 401 -15.13 2.79 -15.81
N MET A 402 -14.03 2.59 -15.09
CA MET A 402 -12.69 2.49 -15.66
C MET A 402 -12.59 1.25 -16.57
N LEU A 403 -13.00 0.07 -16.08
CA LEU A 403 -13.02 -1.18 -16.84
C LEU A 403 -13.87 -1.08 -18.11
N PHE A 404 -15.11 -0.54 -18.01
CA PHE A 404 -15.95 -0.26 -19.19
C PHE A 404 -15.27 0.69 -20.20
N SER A 405 -14.46 1.64 -19.72
CA SER A 405 -13.73 2.59 -20.56
C SER A 405 -12.49 1.98 -21.23
N LYS A 406 -11.85 0.97 -20.61
CA LYS A 406 -10.80 0.16 -21.24
C LYS A 406 -11.38 -0.80 -22.27
N LEU A 407 -12.33 -1.65 -21.87
CA LEU A 407 -12.96 -2.63 -22.76
C LEU A 407 -13.54 -2.00 -24.04
N LYS A 408 -14.18 -0.83 -23.92
CA LYS A 408 -14.74 -0.10 -25.06
C LYS A 408 -13.69 0.45 -26.05
N LYS A 409 -12.42 0.62 -25.64
CA LYS A 409 -11.33 1.02 -26.55
C LYS A 409 -10.77 -0.17 -27.33
N ASN A 410 -10.76 -1.35 -26.71
CA ASN A 410 -10.07 -2.53 -27.24
C ASN A 410 -11.01 -3.40 -28.09
N ILE A 411 -12.30 -3.48 -27.74
CA ILE A 411 -13.29 -4.20 -28.55
C ILE A 411 -13.33 -3.63 -29.99
N PRO A 412 -13.16 -4.49 -31.03
CA PRO A 412 -13.25 -4.06 -32.42
C PRO A 412 -14.59 -3.40 -32.74
N ALA A 413 -14.57 -2.35 -33.58
CA ALA A 413 -15.79 -1.62 -33.95
C ALA A 413 -16.87 -2.45 -34.69
N SER A 414 -16.53 -3.68 -35.12
CA SER A 414 -17.45 -4.69 -35.63
C SER A 414 -18.29 -5.37 -34.55
N ASP A 415 -17.77 -5.47 -33.32
CA ASP A 415 -18.48 -6.09 -32.19
C ASP A 415 -19.08 -5.04 -31.24
N LYS A 416 -20.09 -4.35 -31.76
CA LYS A 416 -20.92 -3.45 -30.93
C LYS A 416 -21.88 -4.21 -30.02
N ASN A 417 -22.05 -5.51 -30.22
CA ASN A 417 -23.00 -6.32 -29.48
C ASN A 417 -22.47 -6.63 -28.08
N THR A 418 -21.19 -6.98 -27.92
CA THR A 418 -20.59 -7.22 -26.60
C THR A 418 -20.77 -6.03 -25.66
N MET A 419 -20.42 -4.80 -26.09
CA MET A 419 -20.66 -3.61 -25.26
C MET A 419 -22.14 -3.36 -24.96
N LYS A 420 -23.05 -3.60 -25.92
CA LYS A 420 -24.49 -3.42 -25.71
C LYS A 420 -25.06 -4.45 -24.72
N ASN A 421 -24.58 -5.68 -24.78
CA ASN A 421 -24.95 -6.76 -23.87
C ASN A 421 -24.46 -6.43 -22.45
N LEU A 422 -23.19 -6.07 -22.28
CA LEU A 422 -22.66 -5.59 -20.99
C LEU A 422 -23.43 -4.37 -20.45
N GLU A 423 -23.77 -3.38 -21.29
CA GLU A 423 -24.58 -2.23 -20.86
C GLU A 423 -26.00 -2.63 -20.42
N THR A 424 -26.56 -3.71 -20.98
CA THR A 424 -27.87 -4.26 -20.59
C THR A 424 -27.78 -5.08 -19.30
N GLU A 425 -26.81 -5.99 -19.20
CA GLU A 425 -26.56 -6.83 -18.02
C GLU A 425 -26.19 -6.01 -16.78
N THR A 426 -25.38 -4.97 -16.95
CA THR A 426 -24.99 -4.07 -15.85
C THR A 426 -26.01 -2.98 -15.54
N ALA A 427 -27.15 -2.91 -16.21
CA ALA A 427 -28.09 -1.79 -16.07
C ALA A 427 -28.55 -1.61 -14.60
N GLU A 428 -28.92 -2.70 -13.92
CA GLU A 428 -29.38 -2.65 -12.53
C GLU A 428 -28.23 -2.40 -11.55
N LEU A 429 -27.09 -3.09 -11.70
CA LEU A 429 -25.86 -2.81 -10.95
C LEU A 429 -25.49 -1.33 -11.00
N ARG A 430 -25.44 -0.75 -12.21
CA ARG A 430 -25.12 0.67 -12.44
C ARG A 430 -26.19 1.61 -11.89
N ARG A 431 -27.45 1.21 -11.86
CA ARG A 431 -28.53 1.95 -11.19
C ARG A 431 -28.31 1.99 -9.68
N ARG A 432 -28.07 0.83 -9.05
CA ARG A 432 -27.84 0.71 -7.60
C ARG A 432 -26.53 1.37 -7.14
N LEU A 433 -25.51 1.39 -7.99
CA LEU A 433 -24.25 2.14 -7.80
C LEU A 433 -24.36 3.65 -8.11
N ASP A 434 -25.44 4.15 -8.71
CA ASP A 434 -25.55 5.58 -8.98
C ASP A 434 -25.71 6.37 -7.67
N THR A 435 -24.83 7.35 -7.47
CA THR A 435 -24.81 8.32 -6.37
C THR A 435 -26.12 9.08 -6.15
N ARG A 436 -27.04 9.09 -7.13
CA ARG A 436 -28.38 9.70 -7.08
C ARG A 436 -29.47 8.70 -6.68
N THR A 437 -29.19 7.40 -6.77
CA THR A 437 -30.09 6.37 -6.25
C THR A 437 -30.07 6.43 -4.73
N LYS A 438 -31.26 6.46 -4.16
CA LYS A 438 -31.48 6.53 -2.71
C LYS A 438 -31.56 5.11 -2.12
N ILE A 439 -31.35 4.98 -0.82
CA ILE A 439 -31.34 3.69 -0.10
C ILE A 439 -32.70 2.98 -0.20
N ASP A 440 -33.81 3.71 -0.06
CA ASP A 440 -35.19 3.22 -0.27
C ASP A 440 -35.45 2.69 -1.69
N ASN A 441 -34.60 3.04 -2.66
CA ASN A 441 -34.64 2.58 -4.04
C ASN A 441 -33.51 1.55 -4.34
N GLY A 442 -32.96 0.93 -3.30
CA GLY A 442 -31.96 -0.15 -3.39
C GLY A 442 -30.52 0.32 -3.60
N ALA A 443 -30.15 1.55 -3.26
CA ALA A 443 -28.74 1.96 -3.38
C ALA A 443 -27.83 1.14 -2.44
N PHE A 444 -26.65 0.75 -2.93
CA PHE A 444 -25.67 0.00 -2.12
C PHE A 444 -25.02 0.89 -1.05
N SER A 445 -24.74 0.33 0.13
CA SER A 445 -24.11 1.01 1.27
C SER A 445 -22.73 0.45 1.62
N SER A 446 -22.41 -0.77 1.21
CA SER A 446 -21.11 -1.44 1.41
C SER A 446 -20.69 -2.28 0.19
N ALA A 447 -19.44 -2.73 0.14
CA ALA A 447 -19.02 -3.76 -0.83
C ALA A 447 -19.68 -5.11 -0.54
N GLN A 448 -19.94 -5.43 0.74
CA GLN A 448 -20.74 -6.59 1.15
C GLN A 448 -22.14 -6.58 0.53
N ASP A 449 -22.86 -5.45 0.50
CA ASP A 449 -24.19 -5.34 -0.14
C ASP A 449 -24.12 -5.65 -1.64
N ILE A 450 -23.02 -5.26 -2.30
CA ILE A 450 -22.80 -5.50 -3.73
C ILE A 450 -22.53 -6.98 -3.96
N LEU A 451 -21.69 -7.61 -3.13
CA LEU A 451 -21.36 -9.04 -3.23
C LEU A 451 -22.60 -9.91 -3.00
N LEU A 452 -23.39 -9.62 -1.95
CA LEU A 452 -24.64 -10.33 -1.67
C LEU A 452 -25.58 -10.26 -2.88
N TRP A 453 -25.77 -9.07 -3.46
CA TRP A 453 -26.59 -8.93 -4.66
C TRP A 453 -26.03 -9.67 -5.88
N MET A 454 -24.71 -9.67 -6.10
CA MET A 454 -24.08 -10.46 -7.17
C MET A 454 -24.34 -11.96 -6.99
N SER A 455 -24.27 -12.46 -5.75
CA SER A 455 -24.59 -13.84 -5.40
C SER A 455 -26.08 -14.14 -5.65
N GLU A 456 -26.99 -13.24 -5.28
CA GLU A 456 -28.43 -13.35 -5.60
C GLU A 456 -28.70 -13.37 -7.12
N GLN A 457 -27.91 -12.65 -7.92
CA GLN A 457 -27.99 -12.71 -9.39
C GLN A 457 -27.33 -13.97 -9.98
N GLY A 458 -26.65 -14.78 -9.17
CA GLY A 458 -25.89 -15.96 -9.60
C GLY A 458 -24.59 -15.63 -10.36
N TRP A 459 -24.04 -14.43 -10.20
CA TRP A 459 -22.82 -13.98 -10.91
C TRP A 459 -21.53 -14.57 -10.32
N VAL A 460 -21.59 -15.03 -9.07
CA VAL A 460 -20.52 -15.67 -8.32
C VAL A 460 -21.16 -16.73 -7.42
N SER A 461 -20.50 -17.87 -7.19
CA SER A 461 -21.00 -18.92 -6.30
C SER A 461 -20.54 -18.73 -4.85
N GLU A 462 -21.25 -19.35 -3.90
CA GLU A 462 -20.84 -19.37 -2.48
C GLU A 462 -19.45 -20.01 -2.30
N GLU A 463 -19.13 -21.03 -3.11
CA GLU A 463 -17.82 -21.71 -3.13
C GLU A 463 -16.70 -20.74 -3.56
N GLN A 464 -16.94 -19.89 -4.56
CA GLN A 464 -16.00 -18.86 -5.00
C GLN A 464 -15.85 -17.73 -3.97
N ILE A 465 -16.91 -17.40 -3.23
CA ILE A 465 -16.85 -16.43 -2.11
C ILE A 465 -16.07 -17.01 -0.93
N ALA A 466 -16.21 -18.30 -0.64
CA ALA A 466 -15.46 -18.99 0.41
C ALA A 466 -13.96 -19.10 0.07
N GLY A 467 -13.63 -19.50 -1.16
CA GLY A 467 -12.27 -19.79 -1.60
C GLY A 467 -11.76 -21.16 -1.13
N GLU A 468 -10.59 -21.58 -1.63
CA GLU A 468 -9.99 -22.84 -1.21
C GLU A 468 -9.47 -22.76 0.23
N GLY A 469 -10.12 -23.50 1.15
CA GLY A 469 -9.68 -23.66 2.54
C GLY A 469 -10.48 -22.91 3.60
N GLY A 470 -11.67 -22.39 3.28
CA GLY A 470 -12.56 -21.81 4.30
C GLY A 470 -13.06 -22.83 5.33
N ASP A 471 -12.79 -22.59 6.62
CA ASP A 471 -13.45 -23.27 7.74
C ASP A 471 -14.98 -23.11 7.65
N GLU A 472 -15.75 -24.07 8.19
CA GLU A 472 -17.21 -24.20 8.02
C GLU A 472 -18.09 -23.07 8.60
N THR A 473 -17.51 -21.92 8.99
CA THR A 473 -18.27 -20.70 9.32
C THR A 473 -18.62 -19.92 8.05
N THR A 474 -19.79 -20.22 7.49
CA THR A 474 -20.28 -19.67 6.21
C THR A 474 -20.27 -18.15 6.19
N PHE A 475 -19.68 -17.52 5.15
CA PHE A 475 -19.67 -16.06 4.94
C PHE A 475 -21.07 -15.40 4.95
N LEU A 476 -22.12 -16.18 4.70
CA LEU A 476 -23.51 -15.75 4.67
C LEU A 476 -24.25 -15.92 6.02
N SER A 477 -23.63 -16.47 7.07
CA SER A 477 -24.30 -16.75 8.35
C SER A 477 -24.25 -15.59 9.36
N GLN A 478 -23.78 -14.40 8.96
CA GLN A 478 -23.62 -13.22 9.83
C GLN A 478 -24.36 -11.96 9.34
N SER A 479 -25.23 -12.08 8.33
CA SER A 479 -26.12 -11.02 7.83
C SER A 479 -27.45 -10.97 8.56
#